data_AF-A0A2T8HLQ8-F1
#
_entry.id   AF-A0A2T8HLQ8-F1
#
_cell.length_a   1.000
_cell.length_b   1.000
_cell.length_c   1.000
_cell.angle_alpha   90.00
_cell.angle_beta   90.00
_cell.angle_gamma   90.00
#
_symmetry.space_group_name_H-M   'P 1'
#
loop_
_entity.id
_entity.type
_entity.pdbx_description
1 polymer ?
#
loop_
_entity_poly.entity_id
_entity_poly.type
_entity_poly.pdbx_seq_one_letter_code
_entity_poly.pdbx_strand_id
1 'polypeptide(L)'
;MNTYAKFCPNVFVAKCTELHEKGAIINVTTKYGKENECEVHNLVIEKDGHYYFSITRTDGFNSQQRAKNKADRLISASSNATGKSNNYYEASQEGKDFLSLGEPIKVGHHSEKRHRALIERNHNRMANAVKFADKAEEYEQRAEYWEKKANDINLSMPESLDFYEFKLEQAKKLHEDLKSGKVERSHSFSLTYAKRDVNELTKKLQLAQKLWA
;
A
#
# COMPACT_ATOMS: atom_id res chain seq x y z
N MET A 1 -12.22 -29.34 -1.13
CA MET A 1 -11.03 -28.50 -1.25
C MET A 1 -11.37 -27.10 -0.77
N ASN A 2 -10.65 -26.60 0.22
CA ASN A 2 -10.97 -25.33 0.85
C ASN A 2 -10.43 -24.18 0.00
N THR A 3 -11.24 -23.14 -0.19
CA THR A 3 -10.88 -22.02 -1.08
C THR A 3 -11.12 -20.68 -0.41
N TYR A 4 -10.39 -19.65 -0.83
CA TYR A 4 -10.65 -18.29 -0.32
C TYR A 4 -11.94 -17.71 -0.90
N ALA A 5 -12.81 -17.20 -0.05
CA ALA A 5 -13.98 -16.41 -0.43
C ALA A 5 -13.89 -15.00 0.15
N LYS A 6 -14.26 -13.99 -0.64
CA LYS A 6 -14.30 -12.60 -0.17
C LYS A 6 -15.55 -12.41 0.71
N PHE A 7 -15.35 -11.97 1.95
CA PHE A 7 -16.45 -11.72 2.89
C PHE A 7 -16.86 -10.24 2.91
N CYS A 8 -15.88 -9.35 3.11
CA CYS A 8 -16.07 -7.90 3.05
C CYS A 8 -14.82 -7.24 2.41
N PRO A 9 -14.79 -5.91 2.22
CA PRO A 9 -13.62 -5.24 1.64
C PRO A 9 -12.33 -5.61 2.38
N ASN A 10 -11.34 -6.14 1.65
CA ASN A 10 -10.03 -6.58 2.14
C ASN A 10 -10.03 -7.78 3.12
N VAL A 11 -11.16 -8.45 3.35
CA VAL A 11 -11.24 -9.65 4.20
C VAL A 11 -11.63 -10.87 3.37
N PHE A 12 -10.83 -11.92 3.49
CA PHE A 12 -11.07 -13.23 2.90
C PHE A 12 -11.22 -14.26 4.01
N VAL A 13 -12.17 -15.17 3.82
CA VAL A 13 -12.48 -16.29 4.71
C VAL A 13 -12.24 -17.60 3.96
N ALA A 14 -12.03 -18.69 4.68
CA ALA A 14 -12.00 -20.03 4.10
C ALA A 14 -13.43 -20.49 3.82
N LYS A 15 -13.72 -20.88 2.58
CA LYS A 15 -14.92 -21.60 2.19
C LYS A 15 -14.63 -23.09 2.23
N CYS A 16 -15.28 -23.81 3.15
CA CYS A 16 -15.11 -25.22 3.40
C CYS A 16 -16.42 -25.98 3.18
N THR A 17 -16.33 -27.25 2.80
CA THR A 17 -17.49 -28.17 2.72
C THR A 17 -17.74 -28.90 4.04
N GLU A 18 -16.72 -28.97 4.90
CA GLU A 18 -16.77 -29.64 6.20
C GLU A 18 -16.66 -28.60 7.31
N LEU A 19 -17.19 -28.97 8.49
CA LEU A 19 -17.06 -28.17 9.69
C LEU A 19 -15.65 -28.35 10.28
N HIS A 20 -15.05 -27.25 10.73
CA HIS A 20 -13.74 -27.25 11.38
C HIS A 20 -13.83 -26.58 12.75
N GLU A 21 -13.04 -27.09 13.70
CA GLU A 21 -12.94 -26.53 15.04
C GLU A 21 -12.02 -25.30 15.07
N LYS A 22 -12.24 -24.43 16.07
CA LYS A 22 -11.35 -23.29 16.32
C LYS A 22 -9.94 -23.79 16.67
N GLY A 23 -8.93 -23.20 16.05
CA GLY A 23 -7.52 -23.61 16.15
C GLY A 23 -7.11 -24.71 15.18
N ALA A 24 -8.04 -25.29 14.40
CA ALA A 24 -7.68 -26.28 13.39
C ALA A 24 -6.82 -25.65 12.27
N ILE A 25 -5.80 -26.38 11.83
CA ILE A 25 -4.97 -25.98 10.69
C ILE A 25 -5.53 -26.65 9.43
N ILE A 26 -5.90 -25.83 8.44
CA ILE A 26 -6.45 -26.28 7.17
C ILE A 26 -5.65 -25.70 6.00
N ASN A 27 -5.55 -26.46 4.92
CA ASN A 27 -4.97 -25.97 3.67
C ASN A 27 -6.04 -25.24 2.86
N VAL A 28 -5.79 -23.97 2.55
CA VAL A 28 -6.69 -23.13 1.75
C VAL A 28 -6.01 -22.74 0.45
N THR A 29 -6.67 -23.05 -0.66
CA THR A 29 -6.09 -22.87 -1.99
C THR A 29 -6.55 -21.55 -2.61
N THR A 30 -5.58 -20.82 -3.14
CA THR A 30 -5.82 -19.60 -3.92
C THR A 30 -6.38 -19.94 -5.30
N LYS A 31 -7.01 -18.96 -5.97
CA LYS A 31 -7.47 -19.09 -7.36
C LYS A 31 -6.38 -19.43 -8.38
N TYR A 32 -5.10 -19.34 -7.98
CA TYR A 32 -3.92 -19.64 -8.79
C TYR A 32 -3.28 -20.99 -8.43
N GLY A 33 -3.93 -21.82 -7.59
CA GLY A 33 -3.44 -23.14 -7.22
C GLY A 33 -2.40 -23.17 -6.09
N LYS A 34 -1.95 -22.02 -5.57
CA LYS A 34 -1.08 -21.99 -4.38
C LYS A 34 -1.89 -22.33 -3.13
N GLU A 35 -1.42 -23.28 -2.35
CA GLU A 35 -1.96 -23.63 -1.03
C GLU A 35 -1.25 -22.85 0.07
N ASN A 36 -2.02 -22.46 1.10
CA ASN A 36 -1.46 -21.91 2.32
C ASN A 36 -2.10 -22.61 3.51
N GLU A 37 -1.27 -22.97 4.48
CA GLU A 37 -1.72 -23.41 5.80
C GLU A 37 -2.35 -22.23 6.54
N CYS A 38 -3.56 -22.45 7.02
CA CYS A 38 -4.37 -21.44 7.68
C CYS A 38 -4.95 -22.00 8.97
N GLU A 39 -4.84 -21.24 10.05
CA GLU A 39 -5.50 -21.51 11.31
C GLU A 39 -6.93 -20.96 11.29
N VAL A 40 -7.89 -21.79 11.70
CA VAL A 40 -9.33 -21.46 11.78
C VAL A 40 -9.64 -20.73 13.08
N HIS A 41 -10.39 -19.62 13.01
CA HIS A 41 -10.76 -18.83 14.21
C HIS A 41 -12.24 -18.93 14.57
N ASN A 42 -13.14 -18.45 13.72
CA ASN A 42 -14.57 -18.45 13.98
C ASN A 42 -15.37 -18.84 12.73
N LEU A 43 -16.51 -19.49 12.93
CA LEU A 43 -17.52 -19.73 11.90
C LEU A 43 -18.30 -18.43 11.66
N VAL A 44 -18.06 -17.80 10.52
CA VAL A 44 -18.60 -16.50 10.16
C VAL A 44 -20.02 -16.61 9.61
N ILE A 45 -20.25 -17.57 8.70
CA ILE A 45 -21.55 -17.79 8.09
C ILE A 45 -21.64 -19.21 7.53
N GLU A 46 -22.83 -19.78 7.54
CA GLU A 46 -23.19 -20.98 6.79
C GLU A 46 -24.11 -20.57 5.63
N LYS A 47 -23.75 -20.97 4.41
CA LYS A 47 -24.53 -20.64 3.23
C LYS A 47 -24.32 -21.67 2.12
N ASP A 48 -25.40 -22.08 1.45
CA ASP A 48 -25.38 -22.97 0.28
C ASP A 48 -24.64 -24.29 0.56
N GLY A 49 -24.79 -24.86 1.77
CA GLY A 49 -24.11 -26.08 2.21
C GLY A 49 -22.60 -25.94 2.40
N HIS A 50 -22.10 -24.71 2.57
CA HIS A 50 -20.70 -24.42 2.85
C HIS A 50 -20.55 -23.64 4.15
N TYR A 51 -19.43 -23.88 4.82
CA TYR A 51 -19.02 -23.22 6.05
C TYR A 51 -17.94 -22.19 5.72
N TYR A 52 -18.11 -20.97 6.23
CA TYR A 52 -17.18 -19.88 6.00
C TYR A 52 -16.46 -19.54 7.30
N PHE A 53 -15.15 -19.75 7.34
CA PHE A 53 -14.33 -19.54 8.53
C PHE A 53 -13.39 -18.36 8.38
N SER A 54 -13.30 -17.53 9.42
CA SER A 54 -12.18 -16.60 9.53
C SER A 54 -10.89 -17.38 9.76
N ILE A 55 -9.82 -16.87 9.15
CA ILE A 55 -8.55 -17.58 9.09
C ILE A 55 -7.37 -16.61 9.19
N THR A 56 -6.28 -17.08 9.79
CA THR A 56 -4.95 -16.47 9.69
C THR A 56 -4.02 -17.43 9.01
N ARG A 57 -3.07 -16.93 8.22
CA ARG A 57 -2.03 -17.79 7.66
C ARG A 57 -0.98 -18.08 8.73
N THR A 58 -0.58 -19.33 8.84
CA THR A 58 0.43 -19.77 9.83
C THR A 58 1.82 -19.22 9.51
N ASP A 59 2.09 -18.89 8.24
CA ASP A 59 3.34 -18.27 7.78
C ASP A 59 3.50 -16.79 8.15
N GLY A 60 2.55 -16.21 8.90
CA GLY A 60 2.56 -14.81 9.32
C GLY A 60 2.27 -13.82 8.19
N PHE A 61 1.92 -14.28 6.99
CA PHE A 61 1.65 -13.38 5.88
C PHE A 61 0.27 -12.72 6.02
N ASN A 62 0.26 -11.44 6.40
CA ASN A 62 -0.94 -10.63 6.53
C ASN A 62 -0.93 -9.41 5.58
N SER A 63 -1.87 -8.48 5.77
CA SER A 63 -1.94 -7.27 4.95
C SER A 63 -0.79 -6.29 5.21
N GLN A 64 -0.21 -6.26 6.41
CA GLN A 64 0.98 -5.46 6.73
C GLN A 64 2.22 -6.01 6.01
N GLN A 65 2.47 -7.32 6.07
CA GLN A 65 3.59 -7.94 5.37
C GLN A 65 3.49 -7.72 3.85
N ARG A 66 2.27 -7.79 3.29
CA ARG A 66 2.04 -7.44 1.88
C ARG A 66 2.41 -5.99 1.57
N ALA A 67 2.05 -5.05 2.46
CA ALA A 67 2.36 -3.64 2.28
C ALA A 67 3.88 -3.40 2.36
N LYS A 68 4.57 -4.02 3.33
CA LYS A 68 6.03 -3.99 3.45
C LYS A 68 6.72 -4.49 2.17
N ASN A 69 6.34 -5.68 1.69
CA ASN A 69 6.92 -6.22 0.45
C ASN A 69 6.72 -5.30 -0.77
N LYS A 70 5.60 -4.55 -0.82
CA LYS A 70 5.35 -3.58 -1.89
C LYS A 70 6.22 -2.34 -1.74
N ALA A 71 6.38 -1.83 -0.53
CA ALA A 71 7.29 -0.72 -0.24
C ALA A 71 8.72 -1.08 -0.63
N ASP A 72 9.24 -2.22 -0.16
CA ASP A 72 10.60 -2.69 -0.47
C ASP A 72 10.87 -2.79 -1.98
N ARG A 73 9.88 -3.31 -2.72
CA ARG A 73 9.95 -3.40 -4.19
C ARG A 73 10.01 -2.03 -4.85
N LEU A 74 9.24 -1.05 -4.35
CA LEU A 74 9.21 0.31 -4.89
C LEU A 74 10.48 1.08 -4.53
N ILE A 75 11.02 0.92 -3.32
CA ILE A 75 12.31 1.48 -2.92
C ILE A 75 13.42 0.95 -3.84
N SER A 76 13.43 -0.37 -4.08
CA SER A 76 14.37 -0.99 -5.02
C SER A 76 14.19 -0.44 -6.44
N ALA A 77 12.96 -0.19 -6.88
CA ALA A 77 12.69 0.41 -8.19
C ALA A 77 13.14 1.88 -8.27
N SER A 78 12.96 2.66 -7.20
CA SER A 78 13.42 4.04 -7.06
C SER A 78 14.94 4.09 -7.15
N SER A 79 15.66 3.30 -6.34
CA SER A 79 17.12 3.22 -6.37
C SER A 79 17.67 2.88 -7.77
N ASN A 80 17.04 1.92 -8.45
CA ASN A 80 17.39 1.59 -9.83
C ASN A 80 17.13 2.75 -10.82
N ALA A 81 16.05 3.51 -10.63
CA ALA A 81 15.75 4.68 -11.46
C ALA A 81 16.74 5.82 -11.20
N THR A 82 17.09 6.08 -9.93
CA THR A 82 18.14 7.03 -9.54
C THR A 82 19.49 6.66 -10.16
N GLY A 83 19.89 5.39 -10.09
CA GLY A 83 21.12 4.93 -10.74
C GLY A 83 21.12 5.19 -12.26
N LYS A 84 19.99 4.94 -12.95
CA LYS A 84 19.86 5.28 -14.38
C LYS A 84 19.92 6.78 -14.63
N SER A 85 19.26 7.58 -13.80
CA SER A 85 19.29 9.04 -13.89
C SER A 85 20.72 9.56 -13.82
N ASN A 86 21.47 9.13 -12.80
CA ASN A 86 22.87 9.51 -12.61
C ASN A 86 23.74 9.10 -13.79
N ASN A 87 23.58 7.87 -14.30
CA ASN A 87 24.33 7.41 -15.48
C ASN A 87 24.05 8.27 -16.72
N TYR A 88 22.79 8.67 -16.96
CA TYR A 88 22.44 9.55 -18.07
C TYR A 88 22.98 10.97 -17.86
N TYR A 89 22.95 11.48 -16.64
CA TYR A 89 23.50 12.78 -16.28
C TYR A 89 25.02 12.80 -16.50
N GLU A 90 25.75 11.80 -16.01
CA GLU A 90 27.19 11.66 -16.24
C GLU A 90 27.52 11.55 -17.74
N ALA A 91 26.78 10.71 -18.47
CA ALA A 91 26.97 10.58 -19.92
C ALA A 91 26.64 11.87 -20.69
N SER A 92 25.77 12.74 -20.16
CA SER A 92 25.46 14.04 -20.78
C SER A 92 26.62 15.03 -20.72
N GLN A 93 27.65 14.75 -19.91
CA GLN A 93 28.87 15.55 -19.82
C GLN A 93 29.90 15.22 -20.91
N GLU A 94 29.56 14.39 -21.91
CA GLU A 94 30.44 14.12 -23.06
C GLU A 94 30.83 15.43 -23.75
N GLY A 95 32.14 15.67 -23.90
CA GLY A 95 32.64 16.90 -24.54
C GLY A 95 32.43 18.18 -23.74
N LYS A 96 32.21 18.08 -22.42
CA LYS A 96 32.08 19.23 -21.50
C LYS A 96 33.23 20.23 -21.66
N ASP A 97 34.47 19.76 -21.75
CA ASP A 97 35.66 20.62 -21.88
C ASP A 97 35.67 21.43 -23.18
N PHE A 98 35.11 20.86 -24.26
CA PHE A 98 34.96 21.56 -25.54
C PHE A 98 33.80 22.58 -25.47
N LEU A 99 32.65 22.18 -24.92
CA LEU A 99 31.46 23.03 -24.83
C LEU A 99 31.63 24.18 -23.84
N SER A 100 32.43 24.03 -22.78
CA SER A 100 32.70 25.06 -21.79
C SER A 100 33.46 26.27 -22.36
N LEU A 101 34.18 26.09 -23.47
CA LEU A 101 34.85 27.18 -24.20
C LEU A 101 33.85 28.14 -24.85
N GLY A 102 32.57 27.74 -24.98
CA GLY A 102 31.52 28.59 -25.53
C GLY A 102 31.66 28.87 -27.03
N GLU A 103 32.36 28.01 -27.77
CA GLU A 103 32.51 28.19 -29.22
C GLU A 103 31.13 28.13 -29.90
N PRO A 104 30.78 29.10 -30.77
CA PRO A 104 29.53 29.04 -31.51
C PRO A 104 29.59 27.94 -32.60
N ILE A 105 28.42 27.45 -33.00
CA ILE A 105 28.30 26.55 -34.15
C ILE A 105 28.63 27.35 -35.43
N LYS A 106 29.73 26.95 -36.09
CA LYS A 106 30.17 27.54 -37.37
C LYS A 106 29.35 26.95 -38.53
N VAL A 107 28.28 27.63 -38.92
CA VAL A 107 27.38 27.19 -40.00
C VAL A 107 28.13 27.12 -41.35
N GLY A 108 27.97 26.02 -42.08
CA GLY A 108 28.66 25.74 -43.35
C GLY A 108 30.08 25.18 -43.22
N HIS A 109 30.60 25.05 -41.99
CA HIS A 109 31.92 24.48 -41.74
C HIS A 109 31.85 22.95 -41.60
N HIS A 110 32.93 22.24 -41.96
CA HIS A 110 32.97 20.76 -41.91
C HIS A 110 32.75 20.18 -40.50
N SER A 111 32.98 20.97 -39.44
CA SER A 111 32.75 20.57 -38.04
C SER A 111 31.32 20.77 -37.54
N GLU A 112 30.46 21.48 -38.29
CA GLU A 112 29.09 21.83 -37.88
C GLU A 112 28.29 20.61 -37.45
N LYS A 113 28.27 19.57 -38.30
CA LYS A 113 27.49 18.35 -38.07
C LYS A 113 27.87 17.66 -36.76
N ARG A 114 29.16 17.61 -36.44
CA ARG A 114 29.67 17.00 -35.20
C ARG A 114 29.25 17.81 -33.98
N HIS A 115 29.33 19.15 -34.07
CA HIS A 115 28.95 20.04 -32.97
C HIS A 115 27.45 19.90 -32.65
N ARG A 116 26.57 19.97 -33.67
CA ARG A 116 25.12 19.78 -33.47
C ARG A 116 24.79 18.42 -32.87
N ALA A 117 25.40 17.35 -33.40
CA ALA A 117 25.17 15.99 -32.91
C ALA A 117 25.61 15.79 -31.45
N LEU A 118 26.68 16.46 -31.00
CA LEU A 118 27.13 16.41 -29.61
C LEU A 118 26.10 17.07 -28.68
N ILE A 119 25.65 18.29 -29.02
CA ILE A 119 24.64 19.02 -28.24
C ILE A 119 23.34 18.23 -28.18
N GLU A 120 22.84 17.75 -29.31
CA GLU A 120 21.61 16.97 -29.38
C GLU A 120 21.68 15.69 -28.54
N ARG A 121 22.81 14.97 -28.61
CA ARG A 121 23.02 13.76 -27.81
C ARG A 121 23.04 14.07 -26.32
N ASN A 122 23.76 15.11 -25.89
CA ASN A 122 23.81 15.52 -24.49
C ASN A 122 22.45 16.01 -24.00
N HIS A 123 21.72 16.76 -24.81
CA HIS A 123 20.35 17.17 -24.52
C HIS A 123 19.42 15.97 -24.34
N ASN A 124 19.47 14.98 -25.23
CA ASN A 124 18.67 13.76 -25.12
C ASN A 124 19.04 12.93 -23.89
N ARG A 125 20.32 12.87 -23.52
CA ARG A 125 20.76 12.22 -22.27
C ARG A 125 20.25 12.97 -21.03
N MET A 126 20.35 14.30 -21.01
CA MET A 126 19.81 15.12 -19.92
C MET A 126 18.30 14.93 -19.78
N ALA A 127 17.56 14.94 -20.88
CA ALA A 127 16.12 14.68 -20.88
C ALA A 127 15.78 13.30 -20.30
N ASN A 128 16.59 12.28 -20.60
CA ASN A 128 16.45 10.97 -19.99
C ASN A 128 16.81 10.97 -18.50
N ALA A 129 17.84 11.70 -18.08
CA ALA A 129 18.21 11.83 -16.67
C ALA A 129 17.03 12.38 -15.85
N VAL A 130 16.46 13.52 -16.28
CA VAL A 130 15.28 14.12 -15.64
C VAL A 130 14.11 13.14 -15.60
N LYS A 131 13.79 12.48 -16.73
CA LYS A 131 12.72 11.47 -16.79
C LYS A 131 12.90 10.32 -15.81
N PHE A 132 14.14 9.89 -15.55
CA PHE A 132 14.41 8.84 -14.56
C PHE A 132 14.42 9.37 -13.13
N ALA A 133 14.80 10.62 -12.91
CA ALA A 133 14.65 11.30 -11.63
C ALA A 133 13.17 11.40 -11.22
N ASP A 134 12.30 11.88 -12.12
CA ASP A 134 10.85 11.98 -11.86
C ASP A 134 10.25 10.61 -11.53
N LYS A 135 10.69 9.55 -12.22
CA LYS A 135 10.27 8.18 -11.92
C LYS A 135 10.74 7.69 -10.55
N ALA A 136 11.95 8.05 -10.15
CA ALA A 136 12.47 7.69 -8.84
C ALA A 136 11.63 8.32 -7.73
N GLU A 137 11.30 9.61 -7.89
CA GLU A 137 10.43 10.34 -6.97
C GLU A 137 9.02 9.72 -6.92
N GLU A 138 8.41 9.39 -8.07
CA GLU A 138 7.10 8.73 -8.10
C GLU A 138 7.12 7.39 -7.33
N TYR A 139 8.18 6.60 -7.51
CA TYR A 139 8.33 5.34 -6.79
C TYR A 139 8.52 5.54 -5.29
N GLU A 140 9.26 6.56 -4.88
CA GLU A 140 9.49 6.91 -3.48
C GLU A 140 8.19 7.34 -2.80
N GLN A 141 7.44 8.27 -3.39
CA GLN A 141 6.13 8.70 -2.86
C GLN A 141 5.15 7.52 -2.72
N ARG A 142 5.15 6.60 -3.68
CA ARG A 142 4.34 5.38 -3.62
C ARG A 142 4.86 4.41 -2.55
N ALA A 143 6.17 4.31 -2.35
CA ALA A 143 6.76 3.48 -1.32
C ALA A 143 6.33 3.98 0.07
N GLU A 144 6.44 5.27 0.34
CA GLU A 144 6.00 5.89 1.60
C GLU A 144 4.53 5.60 1.91
N TYR A 145 3.67 5.66 0.89
CA TYR A 145 2.27 5.27 1.05
C TYR A 145 2.13 3.83 1.55
N TRP A 146 2.86 2.88 0.94
CA TRP A 146 2.81 1.48 1.35
C TRP A 146 3.47 1.22 2.69
N GLU A 147 4.51 1.97 3.07
CA GLU A 147 5.10 1.91 4.41
C GLU A 147 4.10 2.35 5.47
N LYS A 148 3.37 3.46 5.24
CA LYS A 148 2.29 3.87 6.15
C LYS A 148 1.22 2.77 6.27
N LYS A 149 0.86 2.13 5.16
CA LYS A 149 -0.07 0.99 5.15
C LYS A 149 0.46 -0.27 5.85
N ALA A 150 1.77 -0.42 6.01
CA ALA A 150 2.36 -1.53 6.75
C ALA A 150 2.14 -1.43 8.26
N ASN A 151 1.67 -0.27 8.77
CA ASN A 151 1.32 -0.08 10.18
C ASN A 151 -0.20 -0.10 10.43
N ASP A 152 -1.02 -0.18 9.38
CA ASP A 152 -2.48 -0.15 9.52
C ASP A 152 -3.00 -1.49 10.07
N ILE A 153 -3.79 -1.43 11.15
CA ILE A 153 -4.59 -2.55 11.65
C ILE A 153 -5.98 -2.50 11.00
N ASN A 154 -6.41 -3.61 10.40
CA ASN A 154 -7.71 -3.69 9.73
C ASN A 154 -8.42 -5.03 10.01
N LEU A 155 -9.69 -5.13 9.59
CA LEU A 155 -10.56 -6.30 9.84
C LEU A 155 -9.98 -7.66 9.39
N SER A 156 -8.95 -7.69 8.54
CA SER A 156 -8.29 -8.94 8.14
C SER A 156 -7.35 -9.52 9.20
N MET A 157 -7.30 -8.93 10.39
CA MET A 157 -6.37 -9.27 11.47
C MET A 157 -7.13 -9.54 12.76
N PRO A 158 -6.76 -10.57 13.55
CA PRO A 158 -7.37 -10.83 14.85
C PRO A 158 -7.29 -9.63 15.81
N GLU A 159 -6.15 -8.92 15.81
CA GLU A 159 -5.89 -7.73 16.64
C GLU A 159 -6.83 -6.56 16.33
N SER A 160 -7.61 -6.65 15.24
CA SER A 160 -8.60 -5.65 14.89
C SER A 160 -9.74 -5.53 15.90
N LEU A 161 -10.01 -6.58 16.68
CA LEU A 161 -11.05 -6.56 17.72
C LEU A 161 -10.70 -5.53 18.79
N ASP A 162 -9.56 -5.72 19.46
CA ASP A 162 -9.05 -4.82 20.51
C ASP A 162 -8.83 -3.40 19.97
N PHE A 163 -8.29 -3.30 18.74
CA PHE A 163 -8.05 -2.01 18.09
C PHE A 163 -9.34 -1.22 17.88
N TYR A 164 -10.40 -1.86 17.35
CA TYR A 164 -11.66 -1.16 17.12
C TYR A 164 -12.45 -0.90 18.40
N GLU A 165 -12.30 -1.73 19.44
CA GLU A 165 -12.88 -1.48 20.76
C GLU A 165 -12.28 -0.20 21.37
N PHE A 166 -10.95 -0.11 21.42
CA PHE A 166 -10.26 1.07 21.91
C PHE A 166 -10.60 2.32 21.10
N LYS A 167 -10.62 2.22 19.77
CA LYS A 167 -10.99 3.35 18.90
C LYS A 167 -12.44 3.78 19.10
N LEU A 168 -13.35 2.84 19.32
CA LEU A 168 -14.75 3.14 19.57
C LEU A 168 -14.92 3.89 20.89
N GLU A 169 -14.20 3.51 21.94
CA GLU A 169 -14.21 4.21 23.22
C GLU A 169 -13.73 5.65 23.06
N GLN A 170 -12.60 5.87 22.37
CA GLN A 170 -12.10 7.21 22.05
C GLN A 170 -13.12 8.05 21.28
N ALA A 171 -13.77 7.46 20.27
CA ALA A 171 -14.75 8.16 19.45
C ALA A 171 -16.02 8.52 20.25
N LYS A 172 -16.49 7.64 21.14
CA LYS A 172 -17.63 7.91 22.03
C LYS A 172 -17.31 9.06 22.97
N LYS A 173 -16.14 9.03 23.61
CA LYS A 173 -15.67 10.09 24.51
C LYS A 173 -15.60 11.43 23.78
N LEU A 174 -15.01 11.47 22.58
CA LEU A 174 -14.93 12.70 21.79
C LEU A 174 -16.32 13.23 21.42
N HIS A 175 -17.23 12.36 21.00
CA HIS A 175 -18.61 12.74 20.69
C HIS A 175 -19.35 13.31 21.91
N GLU A 176 -19.16 12.73 23.09
CA GLU A 176 -19.72 13.22 24.35
C GLU A 176 -19.10 14.56 24.78
N ASP A 177 -17.79 14.71 24.66
CA ASP A 177 -17.07 15.95 24.97
C ASP A 177 -17.51 17.11 24.05
N LEU A 178 -17.74 16.84 22.76
CA LEU A 178 -18.29 17.82 21.80
C LEU A 178 -19.78 18.14 22.03
N LYS A 179 -20.52 17.20 22.62
CA LYS A 179 -21.93 17.38 22.97
C LYS A 179 -22.09 18.19 24.26
N SER A 180 -21.25 17.93 25.26
CA SER A 180 -21.20 18.63 26.54
C SER A 180 -20.54 20.01 26.45
N GLY A 181 -19.77 20.27 25.39
CA GLY A 181 -19.06 21.53 25.19
C GLY A 181 -17.71 21.60 25.91
N LYS A 182 -17.25 20.48 26.49
CA LYS A 182 -15.90 20.37 27.08
C LYS A 182 -14.80 20.54 26.03
N VAL A 183 -15.08 20.13 24.79
CA VAL A 183 -14.24 20.38 23.62
C VAL A 183 -14.97 21.34 22.68
N GLU A 184 -14.29 22.40 22.28
CA GLU A 184 -14.84 23.37 21.33
C GLU A 184 -14.99 22.76 19.94
N ARG A 185 -16.11 23.06 19.28
CA ARG A 185 -16.36 22.59 17.91
C ARG A 185 -15.58 23.46 16.94
N SER A 186 -14.69 22.86 16.17
CA SER A 186 -13.95 23.57 15.13
C SER A 186 -14.84 24.10 14.00
N HIS A 187 -15.95 23.41 13.70
CA HIS A 187 -16.91 23.82 12.67
C HIS A 187 -18.31 23.25 12.95
N SER A 188 -19.33 23.73 12.21
CA SER A 188 -20.73 23.33 12.39
C SER A 188 -20.96 21.80 12.31
N PHE A 189 -20.19 21.11 11.47
CA PHE A 189 -20.30 19.65 11.28
C PHE A 189 -19.53 18.79 12.30
N SER A 190 -18.79 19.34 13.27
CA SER A 190 -17.88 18.54 14.13
C SER A 190 -18.62 17.43 14.88
N LEU A 191 -19.83 17.73 15.38
CA LEU A 191 -20.65 16.74 16.08
C LEU A 191 -21.20 15.66 15.13
N THR A 192 -21.52 16.02 13.88
CA THR A 192 -21.99 15.07 12.86
C THR A 192 -20.89 14.09 12.48
N TYR A 193 -19.66 14.57 12.28
CA TYR A 193 -18.52 13.70 12.01
C TYR A 193 -18.20 12.79 13.18
N ALA A 194 -18.16 13.31 14.41
CA ALA A 194 -17.95 12.48 15.60
C ALA A 194 -19.02 11.38 15.73
N LYS A 195 -20.30 11.71 15.47
CA LYS A 195 -21.38 10.71 15.49
C LYS A 195 -21.22 9.66 14.38
N ARG A 196 -20.85 10.09 13.16
CA ARG A 196 -20.56 9.18 12.05
C ARG A 196 -19.44 8.22 12.42
N ASP A 197 -18.36 8.72 13.00
CA ASP A 197 -17.19 7.91 13.36
C ASP A 197 -17.54 6.85 14.41
N VAL A 198 -18.34 7.20 15.43
CA VAL A 198 -18.88 6.22 16.40
C VAL A 198 -19.69 5.13 15.69
N ASN A 199 -20.57 5.51 14.75
CA ASN A 199 -21.39 4.54 14.03
C ASN A 199 -20.54 3.62 13.13
N GLU A 200 -19.54 4.17 12.44
CA GLU A 200 -18.63 3.38 11.59
C GLU A 200 -17.75 2.43 12.40
N LEU A 201 -17.19 2.89 13.52
CA LEU A 201 -16.40 2.06 14.42
C LEU A 201 -17.25 0.97 15.08
N THR A 202 -18.50 1.28 15.43
CA THR A 202 -19.46 0.27 15.94
C THR A 202 -19.67 -0.84 14.92
N LYS A 203 -19.90 -0.49 13.64
CA LYS A 203 -20.05 -1.48 12.55
C LYS A 203 -18.77 -2.30 12.36
N LYS A 204 -17.59 -1.67 12.43
CA LYS A 204 -16.31 -2.38 12.33
C LYS A 204 -16.09 -3.34 13.50
N LEU A 205 -16.40 -2.92 14.73
CA LEU A 205 -16.30 -3.78 15.90
C LEU A 205 -17.25 -4.98 15.81
N GLN A 206 -18.50 -4.78 15.37
CA GLN A 206 -19.44 -5.88 15.13
C GLN A 206 -18.93 -6.87 14.08
N LEU A 207 -18.31 -6.38 13.00
CA LEU A 207 -17.68 -7.23 12.00
C LEU A 207 -16.45 -7.96 12.57
N ALA A 208 -15.61 -7.28 13.36
CA ALA A 208 -14.45 -7.87 14.01
C ALA A 208 -14.86 -8.96 15.00
N GLN A 209 -15.90 -8.73 15.81
CA GLN A 209 -16.47 -9.75 16.69
C GLN A 209 -16.94 -10.96 15.90
N LYS A 210 -17.71 -10.75 14.82
CA LYS A 210 -18.16 -11.84 13.95
C LYS A 210 -17.01 -12.63 13.30
N LEU A 211 -15.86 -12.00 13.09
CA LEU A 211 -14.69 -12.64 12.51
C LEU A 211 -13.83 -13.34 13.56
N TRP A 212 -13.65 -12.78 14.76
CA TRP A 212 -12.55 -13.18 15.64
C TRP A 212 -12.97 -13.65 17.03
N ALA A 213 -14.18 -13.30 17.49
CA ALA A 213 -14.75 -13.76 18.77
C ALA A 213 -15.58 -15.01 18.55
#